data_AF-A0A3N4H6L5-F1
#
_entry.id   AF-A0A3N4H6L5-F1
#
_cell.length_a   1.000
_cell.length_b   1.000
_cell.length_c   1.000
_cell.angle_alpha   90.00
_cell.angle_beta   90.00
_cell.angle_gamma   90.00
#
_symmetry.space_group_name_H-M   'P 1'
#
loop_
_entity.id
_entity.type
_entity.pdbx_description
1 polymer ?
#
loop_
_entity_poly.entity_id
_entity_poly.type
_entity_poly.pdbx_seq_one_letter_code
_entity_poly.pdbx_strand_id
1 'polypeptide(L)'
;MPKSILNITLALLILLNGMGYSLIQLDFSINRERIAELFCINQDKPELSCNGQCELSRRLDMAHDQEESKKTFVQEEIMLVYILPGQSYTPERDWYQFHSMFGILDELNLKFITSNEFFHPPCF
;
A
#
# COMPACT_ATOMS: atom_id res chain seq x y z
N MET A 1 16.87 9.27 29.48
CA MET A 1 17.99 8.51 28.91
C MET A 1 17.52 7.37 27.98
N PRO A 2 16.75 6.34 28.42
CA PRO A 2 16.40 5.21 27.54
C PRO A 2 15.40 5.58 26.41
N LYS A 3 14.46 6.49 26.67
CA LYS A 3 13.48 6.96 25.68
C LYS A 3 14.12 7.68 24.50
N SER A 4 15.15 8.50 24.76
CA SER A 4 15.91 9.20 23.73
C SER A 4 16.72 8.24 22.87
N ILE A 5 17.35 7.23 23.48
CA ILE A 5 18.07 6.17 22.75
C ILE A 5 17.09 5.40 21.86
N LEU A 6 15.93 5.00 22.39
CA LEU A 6 14.89 4.30 21.63
C LEU A 6 14.45 5.12 20.40
N ASN A 7 14.18 6.41 20.57
CA ASN A 7 13.78 7.29 19.47
C ASN A 7 14.88 7.42 18.40
N ILE A 8 16.14 7.55 18.82
CA ILE A 8 17.29 7.60 17.90
C ILE A 8 17.43 6.28 17.14
N THR A 9 17.31 5.13 17.82
CA THR A 9 17.35 3.83 17.15
C THR A 9 16.20 3.64 16.18
N LEU A 10 14.98 4.08 16.53
CA LEU A 10 13.82 4.00 15.65
C LEU A 10 14.02 4.87 14.39
N ALA A 11 14.48 6.11 14.58
CA ALA A 11 14.77 7.02 13.47
C ALA A 11 15.86 6.45 12.54
N LEU A 12 16.92 5.87 13.09
CA LEU A 12 17.99 5.24 12.31
C LEU A 12 17.47 4.05 11.50
N LEU A 13 16.63 3.20 12.09
CA LEU A 13 16.03 2.07 11.38
C LEU A 13 15.17 2.53 10.20
N ILE A 14 14.35 3.58 10.38
CA ILE A 14 13.53 4.13 9.30
C ILE A 14 14.41 4.65 8.15
N LEU A 15 15.50 5.35 8.48
CA LEU A 15 16.45 5.85 7.47
C LEU A 15 17.17 4.71 6.72
N LEU A 16 17.59 3.66 7.44
CA LEU A 16 18.27 2.50 6.86
C LEU A 16 17.38 1.71 5.88
N ASN A 17 16.06 1.67 6.11
CA ASN A 17 15.14 0.97 5.22
C ASN A 17 15.13 1.53 3.79
N GLY A 18 15.42 2.83 3.60
CA GLY A 18 15.41 3.48 2.28
C GLY A 18 16.70 3.37 1.48
N MET A 19 17.77 2.76 2.03
CA MET A 19 19.12 2.84 1.43
C MET A 19 19.40 1.80 0.34
N GLY A 20 18.45 0.91 0.00
CA GLY A 20 18.67 -0.21 -0.94
C GLY A 20 19.30 0.21 -2.27
N TYR A 21 18.68 1.15 -2.99
CA TYR A 21 19.22 1.66 -4.26
C TYR A 21 20.56 2.38 -4.12
N SER A 22 20.75 3.14 -3.04
CA SER A 22 22.02 3.84 -2.77
C SER A 22 23.18 2.86 -2.57
N LEU A 23 22.93 1.74 -1.91
CA LEU A 23 23.94 0.68 -1.74
C LEU A 23 24.31 0.01 -3.06
N ILE A 24 23.34 -0.22 -3.96
CA ILE A 24 23.60 -0.76 -5.30
C ILE A 24 24.50 0.18 -6.11
N GLN A 25 24.23 1.49 -6.06
CA GLN A 25 25.03 2.50 -6.77
C GLN A 25 26.44 2.66 -6.16
N LEU A 26 26.55 2.58 -4.83
CA LEU A 26 27.85 2.61 -4.14
C LEU A 26 28.71 1.40 -4.50
N ASP A 27 28.15 0.19 -4.45
CA ASP A 27 28.84 -1.04 -4.87
C ASP A 27 29.32 -0.93 -6.32
N PHE A 28 28.45 -0.46 -7.22
CA PHE A 28 28.80 -0.23 -8.62
C PHE A 28 29.96 0.76 -8.77
N SER A 29 29.94 1.87 -8.01
CA SER A 29 30.96 2.92 -8.12
C SER A 29 32.33 2.43 -7.65
N ILE A 30 32.39 1.67 -6.57
CA ILE A 30 33.63 1.08 -6.03
C ILE A 30 34.19 0.01 -6.98
N ASN A 31 33.30 -0.77 -7.59
CA ASN A 31 33.64 -1.97 -8.35
C ASN A 31 33.49 -1.81 -9.87
N ARG A 32 33.42 -0.55 -10.35
CA ARG A 32 33.01 -0.22 -11.72
C ARG A 32 33.83 -0.92 -12.79
N GLU A 33 35.15 -0.94 -12.65
CA GLU A 33 36.07 -1.56 -13.62
C GLU A 33 35.82 -3.07 -13.74
N ARG A 34 35.77 -3.77 -12.60
CA ARG A 34 35.46 -5.21 -12.55
C ARG A 34 34.09 -5.51 -13.13
N ILE A 35 33.10 -4.67 -12.86
CA ILE A 35 31.75 -4.85 -13.39
C ILE A 35 31.74 -4.66 -14.91
N ALA A 36 32.47 -3.66 -15.41
CA ALA A 36 32.59 -3.41 -16.83
C ALA A 36 33.30 -4.57 -17.56
N GLU A 37 34.34 -5.15 -16.97
CA GLU A 37 35.10 -6.26 -17.56
C GLU A 37 34.32 -7.58 -17.57
N LEU A 38 33.61 -7.89 -16.48
CA LEU A 38 32.98 -9.21 -16.31
C LEU A 38 31.51 -9.27 -16.76
N PHE A 39 30.77 -8.16 -16.65
CA PHE A 39 29.31 -8.16 -16.81
C PHE A 39 28.77 -7.19 -17.87
N CYS A 40 29.60 -6.28 -18.41
CA CYS A 40 29.13 -5.39 -19.48
C CYS A 40 28.88 -6.19 -20.76
N ILE A 41 27.73 -5.97 -21.41
CA ILE A 41 27.40 -6.61 -22.69
C ILE A 41 27.94 -5.84 -23.90
N ASN A 42 28.34 -4.57 -23.72
CA ASN A 42 28.81 -3.68 -24.78
C ASN A 42 30.35 -3.50 -24.72
N GLN A 43 31.09 -4.55 -24.36
CA GLN A 43 32.56 -4.49 -24.29
C GLN A 43 33.20 -4.33 -25.67
N ASP A 44 32.53 -4.83 -26.70
CA ASP A 44 32.90 -4.78 -28.11
C ASP A 44 32.64 -3.42 -28.77
N LYS A 45 31.91 -2.51 -28.09
CA LYS A 45 31.48 -1.20 -28.63
C LYS A 45 31.98 -0.04 -27.76
N PRO A 46 33.29 0.27 -27.80
CA PRO A 46 33.88 1.33 -26.99
C PRO A 46 33.29 2.72 -27.32
N GLU A 47 32.77 2.93 -28.53
CA GLU A 47 32.11 4.17 -28.96
C GLU A 47 30.88 4.52 -28.10
N LEU A 48 30.23 3.54 -27.48
CA LEU A 48 29.06 3.74 -26.62
C LEU A 48 29.42 4.22 -25.21
N SER A 49 30.69 4.17 -24.81
CA SER A 49 31.15 4.58 -23.46
C SER A 49 30.33 3.96 -22.31
N CYS A 50 29.84 2.73 -22.49
CA CYS A 50 28.92 2.07 -21.55
C CYS A 50 29.54 1.89 -20.16
N ASN A 51 30.77 1.35 -20.09
CA ASN A 51 31.52 1.21 -18.83
C ASN A 51 30.70 0.56 -17.69
N GLY A 52 29.95 -0.51 -18.00
CA GLY A 52 29.13 -1.24 -17.03
C GLY A 52 27.75 -0.65 -16.73
N GLN A 53 27.36 0.48 -17.32
CA GLN A 53 26.06 1.13 -17.07
C GLN A 53 24.85 0.26 -17.41
N CYS A 54 24.98 -0.63 -18.39
CA CYS A 54 23.94 -1.62 -18.72
C CYS A 54 23.62 -2.55 -17.52
N GLU A 55 24.65 -3.02 -16.82
CA GLU A 55 24.49 -3.89 -15.65
C GLU A 55 23.96 -3.10 -14.45
N LEU A 56 24.38 -1.85 -14.26
CA LEU A 56 23.81 -0.98 -13.22
C LEU A 56 22.30 -0.82 -13.43
N SER A 57 21.88 -0.50 -14.66
CA SER A 57 20.47 -0.33 -15.00
C SER A 57 19.68 -1.60 -14.70
N ARG A 58 20.19 -2.75 -15.16
CA ARG A 58 19.58 -4.07 -14.89
C ARG A 58 19.41 -4.34 -13.39
N ARG A 59 20.41 -4.02 -12.56
CA ARG A 59 20.35 -4.23 -11.10
C ARG A 59 19.31 -3.32 -10.43
N LEU A 60 19.18 -2.08 -10.91
CA LEU A 60 18.17 -1.14 -10.40
C LEU A 60 16.76 -1.58 -10.80
N ASP A 61 16.56 -2.04 -12.03
CA ASP A 61 15.27 -2.54 -12.52
C ASP A 61 14.84 -3.79 -11.72
N MET A 62 15.75 -4.74 -11.50
CA MET A 62 15.47 -5.92 -10.67
C MET A 62 15.09 -5.54 -9.22
N ALA A 63 15.74 -4.52 -8.64
CA ALA A 63 15.39 -4.03 -7.31
C ALA A 63 14.00 -3.37 -7.28
N HIS A 64 13.66 -2.64 -8.34
CA HIS A 64 12.34 -2.02 -8.53
C HIS A 64 11.22 -3.05 -8.65
N ASP A 65 11.38 -4.05 -9.51
CA ASP A 65 10.40 -5.12 -9.69
C ASP A 65 10.19 -5.93 -8.39
N GLN A 66 11.26 -6.09 -7.60
CA GLN A 66 11.19 -6.76 -6.30
C GLN A 66 10.43 -5.92 -5.26
N GLU A 67 10.50 -4.59 -5.34
CA GLU A 67 9.67 -3.69 -4.53
C GLU A 67 8.21 -3.69 -4.98
N GLU A 68 7.93 -3.65 -6.28
CA GLU A 68 6.56 -3.69 -6.82
C GLU A 68 5.85 -5.02 -6.52
N SER A 69 6.53 -6.15 -6.69
CA SER A 69 5.98 -7.46 -6.35
C SER A 69 5.61 -7.58 -4.86
N LYS A 70 6.37 -6.94 -3.96
CA LYS A 70 6.03 -6.86 -2.52
C LYS A 70 4.83 -5.95 -2.21
N LYS A 71 4.55 -4.92 -3.02
CA LYS A 71 3.40 -4.03 -2.82
C LYS A 71 2.05 -4.76 -3.01
N THR A 72 2.04 -5.89 -3.71
CA THR A 72 0.82 -6.68 -3.97
C THR A 72 0.21 -7.29 -2.70
N PHE A 73 0.91 -7.33 -1.55
CA PHE A 73 0.43 -8.05 -0.36
C PHE A 73 -0.07 -7.19 0.81
N VAL A 74 0.00 -5.85 0.76
CA VAL A 74 -0.52 -4.99 1.86
C VAL A 74 -1.08 -3.69 1.28
N GLN A 75 -2.26 -3.77 0.71
CA GLN A 75 -3.08 -2.60 0.45
C GLN A 75 -4.54 -2.93 0.78
N GLU A 76 -4.78 -3.45 1.99
CA GLU A 76 -6.09 -3.23 2.61
C GLU A 76 -6.13 -1.73 2.95
N GLU A 77 -6.91 -0.97 2.19
CA GLU A 77 -7.31 0.38 2.59
C GLU A 77 -8.00 0.25 3.95
N ILE A 78 -7.30 0.60 5.02
CA ILE A 78 -7.89 0.65 6.36
C ILE A 78 -8.87 1.81 6.35
N MET A 79 -10.14 1.52 6.04
CA MET A 79 -11.22 2.47 6.19
C MET A 79 -11.44 2.70 7.68
N LEU A 80 -10.89 3.80 8.19
CA LEU A 80 -11.00 4.15 9.60
C LEU A 80 -12.39 4.74 9.86
N VAL A 81 -13.36 3.86 10.15
CA VAL A 81 -14.72 4.27 10.51
C VAL A 81 -14.72 4.82 11.93
N TYR A 82 -14.82 6.14 12.06
CA TYR A 82 -15.02 6.79 13.35
C TYR A 82 -16.50 6.69 13.74
N ILE A 83 -16.83 5.77 14.64
CA ILE A 83 -18.17 5.68 15.23
C ILE A 83 -18.29 6.81 16.25
N LEU A 84 -19.09 7.83 15.92
CA LEU A 84 -19.51 8.84 16.89
C LEU A 84 -20.29 8.15 18.02
N PRO A 85 -19.98 8.40 19.30
CA PRO A 85 -20.77 7.83 20.39
C PRO A 85 -22.21 8.34 20.27
N GLY A 86 -23.10 7.40 19.95
CA GLY A 86 -24.54 7.67 19.87
C GLY A 86 -25.02 8.19 21.21
N GLN A 87 -25.71 9.33 21.17
CA GLN A 87 -26.27 9.93 22.38
C GLN A 87 -27.16 8.91 23.07
N SER A 88 -26.93 8.71 24.37
CA SER A 88 -27.72 7.81 25.20
C SER A 88 -29.12 8.38 25.36
N TYR A 89 -30.06 7.94 24.52
CA TYR A 89 -31.47 8.16 24.75
C TYR A 89 -31.89 7.31 25.95
N THR A 90 -32.31 7.97 27.02
CA THR A 90 -32.93 7.31 28.16
C THR A 90 -34.20 6.59 27.70
N PRO A 91 -34.42 5.32 28.07
CA PRO A 91 -35.61 4.61 27.66
C PRO A 91 -36.78 5.13 28.49
N GLU A 92 -37.53 6.07 27.95
CA GLU A 92 -38.86 6.35 28.46
C GLU A 92 -39.74 5.16 28.04
N ARG A 93 -40.13 4.40 29.06
CA ARG A 93 -40.99 3.23 28.94
C ARG A 93 -42.31 3.69 28.34
N ASP A 94 -42.58 3.30 27.10
CA ASP A 94 -43.93 3.02 26.66
C ASP A 94 -43.94 1.77 25.77
N TRP A 95 -44.83 0.87 26.14
CA TRP A 95 -44.85 -0.52 25.74
C TRP A 95 -45.94 -0.76 24.69
N TYR A 96 -45.61 -1.66 23.75
CA TYR A 96 -46.45 -2.40 22.81
C TYR A 96 -47.32 -1.63 21.80
N GLN A 97 -47.04 -1.87 20.52
CA GLN A 97 -48.02 -2.55 19.65
C GLN A 97 -47.32 -3.31 18.53
N PHE A 98 -47.34 -4.63 18.68
CA PHE A 98 -47.06 -5.60 17.63
C PHE A 98 -48.17 -5.50 16.57
N HIS A 99 -47.85 -5.27 15.31
CA HIS A 99 -48.71 -5.63 14.18
C HIS A 99 -47.88 -6.03 12.95
N SER A 100 -48.37 -7.07 12.29
CA SER A 100 -47.78 -7.80 11.17
C SER A 100 -48.12 -7.18 9.81
N MET A 101 -47.10 -7.10 8.94
CA MET A 101 -47.14 -7.00 7.47
C MET A 101 -47.64 -5.69 6.79
N PHE A 102 -46.71 -5.14 5.99
CA PHE A 102 -46.82 -4.29 4.79
C PHE A 102 -47.45 -2.88 4.86
N GLY A 103 -46.57 -1.88 4.95
CA GLY A 103 -46.45 -0.79 3.97
C GLY A 103 -47.35 0.43 4.09
N ILE A 104 -46.81 1.52 4.68
CA ILE A 104 -46.91 2.90 4.15
C ILE A 104 -45.56 3.56 4.42
N LEU A 105 -44.80 3.83 3.35
CA LEU A 105 -43.69 4.77 3.33
C LEU A 105 -44.32 6.17 3.35
N ASP A 106 -44.33 6.81 4.51
CA ASP A 106 -44.52 8.26 4.56
C ASP A 106 -43.22 8.92 5.02
N GLU A 107 -42.73 9.79 4.15
CA GLU A 107 -41.64 10.75 4.29
C GLU A 107 -40.24 10.22 4.69
N LEU A 108 -39.64 9.58 3.69
CA LEU A 108 -38.25 9.72 3.26
C LEU A 108 -37.36 10.69 4.08
N ASN A 109 -36.39 10.15 4.83
CA ASN A 109 -35.00 10.51 4.57
C ASN A 109 -33.99 9.44 5.00
N LEU A 110 -33.17 9.06 4.01
CA LEU A 110 -31.99 8.18 4.06
C LEU A 110 -32.23 6.67 4.18
N LYS A 111 -32.60 6.15 2.99
CA LYS A 111 -32.30 4.83 2.43
C LYS A 111 -30.93 4.30 2.88
N PHE A 112 -30.90 3.50 3.93
CA PHE A 112 -29.79 2.60 4.21
C PHE A 112 -29.88 1.48 3.16
N ILE A 113 -29.08 1.59 2.11
CA ILE A 113 -28.99 0.55 1.07
C ILE A 113 -28.31 -0.65 1.73
N THR A 114 -29.09 -1.65 2.14
CA THR A 114 -28.56 -2.96 2.52
C THR A 114 -28.44 -3.84 1.29
N SER A 115 -27.36 -4.62 1.26
CA SER A 115 -26.70 -5.25 0.11
C SER A 115 -27.44 -6.41 -0.57
N ASN A 116 -28.78 -6.44 -0.58
CA ASN A 116 -29.55 -7.58 -1.12
C ASN A 116 -30.31 -7.31 -2.43
N GLU A 117 -30.16 -6.15 -3.08
CA GLU A 117 -30.87 -5.85 -4.35
C GLU A 117 -30.05 -6.11 -5.62
N PHE A 118 -28.83 -6.67 -5.53
CA PHE A 118 -27.88 -6.59 -6.64
C PHE A 118 -27.98 -7.64 -7.75
N PHE A 119 -28.83 -8.68 -7.69
CA PHE A 119 -28.90 -9.64 -8.79
C PHE A 119 -30.27 -10.25 -9.01
N HIS A 120 -30.97 -9.78 -10.05
CA HIS A 120 -31.81 -10.64 -10.88
C HIS A 120 -31.51 -10.34 -12.36
N PRO A 121 -31.31 -11.38 -13.19
CA PRO A 121 -31.04 -11.21 -14.62
C PRO A 121 -32.29 -10.70 -15.36
N PRO A 122 -32.12 -10.00 -16.49
CA PRO A 122 -33.24 -9.49 -17.27
C PRO A 122 -34.07 -10.67 -17.79
N CYS A 123 -35.36 -10.68 -17.47
CA CYS A 123 -36.32 -11.56 -18.13
C CYS A 123 -36.82 -10.85 -19.40
N PHE A 124 -36.80 -11.60 -20.50
CA PHE A 124 -37.12 -11.19 -21.88
C PHE A 124 -38.43 -10.38 -22.01
#